data_AF-A0A6A5KHN9-F1
#
_entry.id   AF-A0A6A5KHN9-F1
#
_cell.length_a   1.000
_cell.length_b   1.000
_cell.length_c   1.000
_cell.angle_alpha   90.00
_cell.angle_beta   90.00
_cell.angle_gamma   90.00
#
_symmetry.space_group_name_H-M   'P 1'
#
loop_
_entity.id
_entity.type
_entity.pdbx_description
1 polymer ?
#
loop_
_entity_poly.entity_id
_entity_poly.type
_entity_poly.pdbx_seq_one_letter_code
_entity_poly.pdbx_strand_id
1 'polypeptide(L)'
;MSYTFSILSPLDVPLFTHDFGTSRSGGTGLSNYTPSERALVPFILHSSLDIVEEVQWGPSTSSGSAPMYLKHIDKYQNCFVSCWITGGNTRFLLLTRPRD
;
A
#
# COMPACT_ATOMS: atom_id res chain seq x y z
N MET A 1 -11.14 -10.38 3.15
CA MET A 1 -10.01 -9.45 3.05
C MET A 1 -10.22 -8.61 1.81
N SER A 2 -9.96 -7.32 1.94
CA SER A 2 -10.01 -6.33 0.86
C SER A 2 -8.62 -5.74 0.67
N TYR A 3 -8.28 -5.41 -0.56
CA TYR A 3 -7.02 -4.79 -0.92
C TYR A 3 -7.28 -3.58 -1.80
N THR A 4 -6.45 -2.56 -1.63
CA THR A 4 -6.30 -1.49 -2.61
C THR A 4 -4.83 -1.39 -2.98
N PHE A 5 -4.54 -1.59 -4.26
CA PHE A 5 -3.21 -1.42 -4.82
C PHE A 5 -3.15 -0.09 -5.57
N SER A 6 -2.19 0.76 -5.23
CA SER A 6 -1.99 2.05 -5.86
C SER A 6 -0.54 2.21 -6.30
N ILE A 7 -0.34 2.70 -7.52
CA ILE A 7 0.96 3.08 -8.07
C ILE A 7 1.02 4.60 -8.07
N LEU A 8 2.00 5.15 -7.39
CA LEU A 8 2.27 6.59 -7.39
C LEU A 8 3.57 6.89 -8.13
N SER A 9 3.55 8.00 -8.86
CA SER A 9 4.75 8.57 -9.46
C SER A 9 5.72 9.06 -8.37
N PRO A 10 6.97 9.37 -8.73
CA PRO A 10 7.92 10.02 -7.83
C PRO A 10 7.48 11.41 -7.33
N LEU A 11 6.42 11.97 -7.90
CA LEU A 11 5.83 13.27 -7.55
C LEU A 11 4.49 13.11 -6.81
N ASP A 12 4.23 11.94 -6.23
CA ASP A 12 3.03 11.63 -5.46
C ASP A 12 1.72 11.70 -6.25
N VAL A 13 1.81 11.61 -7.57
CA VAL A 13 0.64 11.56 -8.46
C VAL A 13 0.21 10.11 -8.61
N PRO A 14 -1.06 9.76 -8.29
CA PRO A 14 -1.56 8.40 -8.51
C PRO A 14 -1.63 8.10 -10.02
N LEU A 15 -0.86 7.12 -10.46
CA LEU A 15 -0.82 6.64 -11.84
C LEU A 15 -1.82 5.51 -12.08
N PHE A 16 -2.06 4.69 -11.06
CA PHE A 16 -2.98 3.56 -11.12
C PHE A 16 -3.55 3.28 -9.73
N THR A 17 -4.83 2.92 -9.65
CA THR A 17 -5.45 2.42 -8.41
C THR A 17 -6.42 1.32 -8.75
N HIS A 18 -6.35 0.22 -8.00
CA HIS A 18 -7.24 -0.92 -8.18
C HIS A 18 -7.61 -1.55 -6.85
N ASP A 19 -8.91 -1.74 -6.66
CA ASP A 19 -9.46 -2.46 -5.53
C ASP A 19 -9.76 -3.90 -5.90
N PHE A 20 -9.35 -4.84 -5.07
CA PHE A 20 -9.63 -6.27 -5.26
C PHE A 20 -9.81 -6.99 -3.92
N GLY A 21 -10.40 -8.18 -3.96
CA GLY A 21 -10.56 -9.06 -2.81
C GLY A 21 -9.91 -10.41 -3.06
N THR A 22 -10.05 -11.32 -2.09
CA THR A 22 -9.63 -12.73 -2.29
C THR A 22 -10.82 -13.59 -2.71
N SER A 23 -10.59 -14.52 -3.63
CA SER A 23 -11.52 -15.61 -3.91
C SER A 23 -11.67 -16.53 -2.69
N ARG A 24 -10.60 -16.74 -1.92
CA ARG A 24 -10.58 -17.63 -0.74
C ARG A 24 -11.49 -17.17 0.41
N SER A 25 -11.57 -15.86 0.67
CA SER A 25 -12.32 -15.32 1.83
C SER A 25 -13.67 -14.70 1.46
N GLY A 26 -13.93 -14.44 0.18
CA GLY A 26 -15.11 -13.69 -0.28
C GLY A 26 -15.84 -14.32 -1.47
N GLY A 27 -15.26 -15.33 -2.12
CA GLY A 27 -15.84 -16.05 -3.25
C GLY A 27 -15.91 -15.26 -4.56
N THR A 28 -16.02 -13.93 -4.50
CA THR A 28 -16.26 -13.06 -5.67
C THR A 28 -15.02 -12.37 -6.23
N GLY A 29 -13.90 -12.35 -5.47
CA GLY A 29 -12.69 -11.61 -5.85
C GLY A 29 -12.84 -10.09 -5.76
N LEU A 30 -13.98 -9.57 -5.29
CA LEU A 30 -14.24 -8.15 -5.14
C LEU A 30 -13.83 -7.64 -3.76
N SER A 31 -13.43 -6.38 -3.69
CA SER A 31 -13.17 -5.71 -2.42
C SER A 31 -14.48 -5.52 -1.66
N ASN A 32 -14.46 -5.83 -0.36
CA ASN A 32 -15.60 -5.65 0.53
C ASN A 32 -15.35 -4.44 1.46
N TYR A 33 -15.21 -3.24 0.89
CA TYR A 33 -15.14 -2.00 1.68
C TYR A 33 -16.53 -1.40 1.83
N THR A 34 -16.85 -0.91 3.02
CA THR A 34 -17.98 0.00 3.22
C THR A 34 -17.72 1.33 2.49
N PRO A 35 -18.76 2.12 2.17
CA PRO A 35 -18.58 3.41 1.51
C PRO A 35 -17.68 4.38 2.30
N SER A 36 -17.80 4.39 3.63
CA SER A 36 -16.97 5.21 4.51
C SER A 36 -15.50 4.77 4.51
N GLU A 37 -15.22 3.46 4.59
CA GLU A 37 -13.85 2.94 4.48
C GLU A 37 -13.25 3.30 3.12
N ARG A 38 -14.00 3.11 2.03
CA ARG A 38 -13.53 3.42 0.67
C ARG A 38 -13.15 4.89 0.51
N ALA A 39 -13.91 5.81 1.12
CA ALA A 39 -13.60 7.24 1.09
C ALA A 39 -12.28 7.58 1.80
N LEU A 40 -11.86 6.78 2.79
CA LEU A 40 -10.62 6.98 3.54
C LEU A 40 -9.38 6.38 2.87
N VAL A 41 -9.54 5.43 1.95
CA VAL A 41 -8.43 4.77 1.25
C VAL A 41 -7.40 5.74 0.66
N PRO A 42 -7.77 6.76 -0.14
CA PRO A 42 -6.79 7.70 -0.70
C PRO A 42 -6.09 8.52 0.37
N PHE A 43 -6.81 8.88 1.45
CA PHE A 43 -6.22 9.60 2.58
C PHE A 43 -5.16 8.76 3.30
N ILE A 44 -5.49 7.50 3.62
CA ILE A 44 -4.56 6.57 4.29
C ILE A 44 -3.31 6.36 3.43
N LEU A 45 -3.49 6.06 2.14
CA LEU A 45 -2.37 5.81 1.24
C LEU A 45 -1.47 7.05 1.09
N HIS A 46 -2.06 8.24 0.98
CA HIS A 46 -1.31 9.49 0.85
C HIS A 46 -0.58 9.85 2.15
N SER A 47 -1.20 9.67 3.32
CA SER A 47 -0.53 9.93 4.61
C SER A 47 0.64 9.00 4.86
N SER A 48 0.62 7.77 4.32
CA SER A 48 1.75 6.85 4.47
C SER A 48 2.96 7.21 3.60
N LEU A 49 2.85 8.15 2.64
CA LEU A 49 3.97 8.55 1.78
C LEU A 49 5.11 9.19 2.57
N ASP A 50 4.80 9.97 3.60
CA ASP A 50 5.82 10.57 4.47
C ASP A 50 6.69 9.49 5.12
N ILE A 51 6.09 8.37 5.53
CA ILE A 51 6.80 7.22 6.10
C ILE A 51 7.63 6.50 5.03
N VAL A 52 7.11 6.39 3.80
CA VAL A 52 7.87 5.81 2.66
C VAL A 52 9.17 6.59 2.45
N GLU A 53 9.07 7.92 2.43
CA GLU A 53 10.23 8.81 2.20
C GLU A 53 11.28 8.70 3.31
N GLU A 54 10.89 8.42 4.54
CA GLU A 54 11.82 8.16 5.64
C GLU A 54 12.45 6.75 5.54
N VAL A 55 11.63 5.72 5.34
CA VAL A 55 12.06 4.31 5.43
C VAL A 55 12.84 3.87 4.19
N GLN A 56 12.65 4.49 3.03
CA GLN A 56 13.37 4.14 1.79
C GLN A 56 14.89 4.32 1.91
N TRP A 57 15.36 5.19 2.81
CA TRP A 57 16.77 5.43 3.07
C TRP A 57 17.34 4.54 4.18
N GLY A 58 16.53 3.63 4.73
CA GLY A 58 16.93 2.69 5.77
C GLY A 58 17.94 1.63 5.29
N PRO A 59 18.64 0.97 6.24
CA PRO A 59 19.62 -0.05 5.91
C PRO A 59 18.95 -1.26 5.26
N SER A 60 19.43 -1.62 4.06
CA SER A 60 19.03 -2.88 3.42
C SER A 60 19.67 -4.07 4.09
N THR A 61 18.86 -5.11 4.28
CA THR A 61 19.28 -6.38 4.90
C THR A 61 19.80 -7.40 3.88
N SER A 62 19.72 -7.11 2.58
CA SER A 62 19.98 -8.10 1.52
C SER A 62 20.97 -7.67 0.43
N SER A 63 21.41 -6.42 0.38
CA SER A 63 22.46 -5.94 -0.54
C SER A 63 22.88 -4.53 -0.13
N GLY A 64 24.10 -4.09 -0.43
CA GLY A 64 24.58 -2.72 -0.14
C GLY A 64 23.88 -1.60 -0.93
N SER A 65 22.58 -1.68 -1.14
CA SER A 65 21.71 -0.76 -1.88
C SER A 65 20.40 -0.55 -1.12
N ALA A 66 19.64 0.52 -1.37
CA ALA A 66 18.38 0.79 -0.68
C ALA A 66 17.36 -0.37 -0.82
N PRO A 67 16.58 -0.70 0.23
CA PRO A 67 15.60 -1.78 0.18
C PRO A 67 14.43 -1.43 -0.75
N MET A 68 14.15 -2.28 -1.75
CA MET A 68 12.99 -2.08 -2.63
C MET A 68 11.68 -2.49 -1.95
N TYR A 69 11.66 -3.59 -1.20
CA TYR A 69 10.47 -4.03 -0.47
C TYR A 69 10.54 -3.57 0.99
N LEU A 70 9.68 -2.62 1.35
CA LEU A 70 9.64 -2.04 2.70
C LEU A 70 8.74 -2.82 3.66
N LYS A 71 8.15 -3.94 3.22
CA LYS A 71 7.18 -4.73 3.99
C LYS A 71 6.04 -3.83 4.48
N HIS A 72 5.58 -4.02 5.72
CA HIS A 72 4.60 -3.18 6.36
C HIS A 72 5.26 -1.91 6.90
N ILE A 73 4.80 -0.78 6.40
CA ILE A 73 5.34 0.54 6.76
C ILE A 73 4.42 1.31 7.70
N ASP A 74 3.11 1.07 7.61
CA ASP A 74 2.11 1.85 8.34
C ASP A 74 0.86 1.00 8.64
N LYS A 75 0.09 1.46 9.62
CA LYS A 75 -1.16 0.84 10.06
C LYS A 75 -2.18 1.90 10.46
N TYR A 76 -3.37 1.82 9.85
CA TYR A 76 -4.53 2.59 10.24
C TYR A 76 -5.67 1.65 10.66
N GLN A 77 -6.05 1.67 11.94
CA GLN A 77 -7.04 0.73 12.50
C GLN A 77 -6.67 -0.74 12.19
N ASN A 78 -7.54 -1.49 11.50
CA ASN A 78 -7.27 -2.85 11.03
C ASN A 78 -6.62 -2.89 9.62
N CYS A 79 -6.34 -1.74 9.01
CA CYS A 79 -5.70 -1.69 7.69
C CYS A 79 -4.17 -1.59 7.82
N PHE A 80 -3.46 -2.38 7.02
CA PHE A 80 -2.01 -2.41 6.96
C PHE A 80 -1.53 -1.88 5.61
N VAL A 81 -0.56 -0.98 5.60
CA VAL A 81 0.03 -0.45 4.37
C VAL A 81 1.37 -1.13 4.16
N SER A 82 1.54 -1.70 2.96
CA SER A 82 2.82 -2.24 2.52
C SER A 82 3.34 -1.45 1.34
N CYS A 83 4.67 -1.32 1.23
CA CYS A 83 5.28 -0.55 0.16
C CYS A 83 6.36 -1.34 -0.59
N TRP A 84 6.38 -1.17 -1.91
CA TRP A 84 7.48 -1.51 -2.78
C TRP A 84 7.90 -0.26 -3.57
N ILE A 85 9.20 0.02 -3.65
CA ILE A 85 9.76 1.15 -4.41
C ILE A 85 10.63 0.61 -5.53
N THR A 86 10.47 1.18 -6.73
CA THR A 86 11.30 0.85 -7.89
C THR A 86 12.57 1.71 -7.94
N GLY A 87 13.56 1.31 -8.74
CA GLY A 87 14.77 2.13 -8.94
C GLY A 87 14.50 3.52 -9.54
N GLY A 88 13.32 3.74 -10.13
CA GLY A 88 12.86 5.05 -10.62
C GLY A 88 12.05 5.85 -9.60
N ASN A 89 12.08 5.47 -8.32
CA ASN A 89 11.27 6.05 -7.23
C ASN A 89 9.74 6.01 -7.47
N THR A 90 9.28 5.05 -8.28
CA THR A 90 7.84 4.78 -8.38
C THR A 90 7.43 3.94 -7.18
N ARG A 91 6.34 4.35 -6.50
CA ARG A 91 5.90 3.77 -5.23
C ARG A 91 4.66 2.91 -5.46
N PHE A 92 4.77 1.64 -5.10
CA PHE A 92 3.70 0.67 -5.13
C PHE A 92 3.20 0.51 -3.70
N LEU A 93 2.01 1.02 -3.42
CA LEU A 93 1.37 0.89 -2.12
C LEU A 93 0.27 -0.16 -2.17
N LEU A 94 0.25 -1.02 -1.16
CA LEU A 94 -0.82 -2.01 -0.96
C LEU A 94 -1.45 -1.77 0.41
N LEU A 95 -2.68 -1.27 0.41
CA LEU A 95 -3.53 -1.25 1.59
C LEU A 95 -4.20 -2.62 1.72
N THR A 96 -3.98 -3.30 2.82
CA THR A 96 -4.61 -4.58 3.16
C THR A 96 -5.57 -4.40 4.31
N ARG A 97 -6.84 -4.71 4.10
CA ARG A 97 -7.85 -4.82 5.16
C ARG A 97 -8.16 -6.31 5.39
N PRO A 98 -7.67 -6.91 6.48
CA PRO A 98 -8.05 -8.25 6.88
C PRO A 98 -9.57 -8.38 7.08
N ARG A 99 -10.05 -9.61 7.11
CA ARG A 99 -11.41 -9.88 7.57
C ARG A 99 -11.35 -9.98 9.09
N ASP A 100 -12.29 -9.34 9.78
CA ASP A 100 -12.50 -9.56 11.22
C ASP A 100 -12.95 -11.00 11.51
#